data_AF-A0A3D3WS72-F1
#
_entry.id   AF-A0A3D3WS72-F1
#
_cell.length_a   1.000
_cell.length_b   1.000
_cell.length_c   1.000
_cell.angle_alpha   90.00
_cell.angle_beta   90.00
_cell.angle_gamma   90.00
#
_symmetry.space_group_name_H-M   'P 1'
#
loop_
_entity.id
_entity.type
_entity.pdbx_description
1 polymer ?
#
loop_
_entity_poly.entity_id
_entity_poly.type
_entity_poly.pdbx_seq_one_letter_code
_entity_poly.pdbx_strand_id
1 'polypeptide(L)'
;MQYRKFGNTGIQISEIGFGCGDVGGIMVRGEPADQVRAVARAMELGINYFDTASRYGAGQSEINLGRVLKELSADVYVGTKYSLGEADPSDLKGGVVASVDASLKRLGRESVDLIQLHDRIASQTDVKSRAITVSDVLGEVNQAIDVLKSQGKVRSCGLTGVGDPMDIQEVVASGTVNSVQTVYNLVNPSAGAEAPPGFDMPDYAGLIDLAAEKEVGVLVIRVLAAGALTGTPERHPVAVPTVAPIGSGRDYDQDMARGR
;
A
#
# COMPACT_ATOMS: atom_id res chain seq x y z
N MET A 1 7.68 -4.12 21.01
CA MET A 1 7.14 -3.37 19.85
C MET A 1 6.76 -1.98 20.31
N GLN A 2 6.97 -0.95 19.48
CA GLN A 2 6.44 0.40 19.68
C GLN A 2 5.19 0.59 18.82
N TYR A 3 4.23 1.37 19.31
CA TYR A 3 2.96 1.66 18.63
C TYR A 3 2.79 3.16 18.45
N ARG A 4 2.24 3.55 17.30
CA ARG A 4 1.99 4.94 16.94
C ARG A 4 0.54 5.14 16.52
N LYS A 5 -0.01 6.30 16.87
CA LYS A 5 -1.28 6.77 16.29
C LYS A 5 -1.10 6.86 14.78
N PHE A 6 -2.01 6.27 14.01
CA PHE A 6 -1.94 6.27 12.57
C PHE A 6 -2.70 7.46 11.98
N GLY A 7 -2.05 8.63 11.91
CA GLY A 7 -2.70 9.86 11.45
C GLY A 7 -3.97 10.18 12.23
N ASN A 8 -5.05 10.52 11.51
CA ASN A 8 -6.36 10.84 12.04
C ASN A 8 -7.36 9.65 12.07
N THR A 9 -6.90 8.43 11.79
CA THR A 9 -7.75 7.21 11.72
C THR A 9 -8.32 6.76 13.08
N GLY A 10 -7.71 7.20 14.18
CA GLY A 10 -8.05 6.74 15.53
C GLY A 10 -7.59 5.30 15.86
N ILE A 11 -6.77 4.66 15.02
CA ILE A 11 -6.11 3.38 15.34
C ILE A 11 -4.64 3.58 15.75
N GLN A 12 -4.11 2.61 16.49
CA GLN A 12 -2.70 2.56 16.88
C GLN A 12 -2.03 1.35 16.25
N ILE A 13 -1.10 1.57 15.33
CA ILE A 13 -0.39 0.51 14.62
C ILE A 13 1.04 0.36 15.12
N SER A 14 1.60 -0.83 15.03
CA SER A 14 3.02 -1.09 15.27
C SER A 14 3.88 -0.30 14.27
N GLU A 15 5.05 0.19 14.70
CA GLU A 15 5.98 0.93 13.82
C GLU A 15 6.46 0.09 12.63
N ILE A 16 6.39 -1.24 12.76
CA ILE A 16 6.66 -2.19 11.69
C ILE A 16 5.34 -2.91 11.36
N GLY A 17 4.93 -2.85 10.09
CA GLY A 17 3.81 -3.62 9.56
C GLY A 17 4.28 -4.89 8.83
N PHE A 18 3.38 -5.85 8.68
CA PHE A 18 3.62 -7.06 7.89
C PHE A 18 3.15 -6.85 6.45
N GLY A 19 4.11 -6.78 5.51
CA GLY A 19 3.82 -6.63 4.09
C GLY A 19 3.52 -7.99 3.44
N CYS A 20 2.31 -8.13 2.88
CA CYS A 20 1.89 -9.31 2.12
C CYS A 20 2.17 -9.16 0.61
N GLY A 21 3.11 -8.27 0.28
CA GLY A 21 3.42 -7.87 -1.09
C GLY A 21 4.13 -8.95 -1.90
N ASP A 22 3.98 -8.84 -3.22
CA ASP A 22 4.51 -9.83 -4.15
C ASP A 22 6.03 -9.97 -4.11
N VAL A 23 6.77 -8.89 -3.80
CA VAL A 23 8.25 -8.91 -3.79
C VAL A 23 8.81 -9.94 -2.82
N GLY A 24 8.35 -9.93 -1.56
CA GLY A 24 8.73 -10.96 -0.58
C GLY A 24 7.99 -12.28 -0.80
N GLY A 25 6.77 -12.21 -1.32
CA GLY A 25 6.07 -13.35 -1.91
C GLY A 25 5.48 -14.36 -0.92
N ILE A 26 5.75 -14.25 0.38
CA ILE A 26 5.33 -15.27 1.37
C ILE A 26 3.82 -15.53 1.34
N MET A 27 3.00 -14.48 1.24
CA MET A 27 1.54 -14.61 1.16
C MET A 27 1.02 -14.93 -0.24
N VAL A 28 1.88 -14.89 -1.28
CA VAL A 28 1.48 -15.17 -2.66
C VAL A 28 1.88 -16.58 -3.09
N ARG A 29 3.11 -16.99 -2.80
CA ARG A 29 3.75 -18.24 -3.26
C ARG A 29 4.24 -19.14 -2.13
N GLY A 30 4.29 -18.67 -0.89
CA GLY A 30 4.75 -19.47 0.23
C GLY A 30 3.82 -20.64 0.53
N GLU A 31 4.36 -21.73 1.06
CA GLU A 31 3.56 -22.88 1.47
C GLU A 31 2.59 -22.50 2.60
N PRO A 32 1.40 -23.12 2.69
CA PRO A 32 0.39 -22.78 3.70
C PRO A 32 0.92 -22.76 5.13
N ALA A 33 1.80 -23.70 5.48
CA ALA A 33 2.41 -23.79 6.81
C ALA A 33 3.42 -22.67 7.08
N ASP A 34 4.19 -22.25 6.06
CA ASP A 34 5.10 -21.11 6.17
C ASP A 34 4.36 -19.79 6.34
N GLN A 35 3.23 -19.61 5.65
CA GLN A 35 2.37 -18.44 5.80
C GLN A 35 1.85 -18.32 7.24
N VAL A 36 1.34 -19.41 7.81
CA VAL A 36 0.86 -19.46 9.19
C VAL A 36 1.99 -19.14 10.16
N ARG A 37 3.16 -19.79 10.00
CA ARG A 37 4.33 -19.52 10.85
C ARG A 37 4.78 -18.05 10.77
N ALA A 38 4.83 -17.46 9.58
CA ALA A 38 5.26 -16.08 9.40
C ALA A 38 4.30 -15.08 10.05
N VAL A 39 2.99 -15.25 9.85
CA VAL A 39 1.98 -14.38 10.46
C VAL A 39 1.93 -14.55 11.98
N ALA A 40 1.92 -15.79 12.48
CA ALA A 40 1.98 -16.07 13.92
C ALA A 40 3.20 -15.43 14.56
N ARG A 41 4.38 -15.58 13.93
CA ARG A 41 5.62 -14.98 14.44
C ARG A 41 5.57 -13.45 14.43
N ALA A 42 4.98 -12.83 13.41
CA ALA A 42 4.80 -11.38 13.36
C ALA A 42 3.94 -10.89 14.54
N MET A 43 2.83 -11.59 14.81
CA MET A 43 1.93 -11.29 15.93
C MET A 43 2.62 -11.48 17.29
N GLU A 44 3.37 -12.57 17.48
CA GLU A 44 4.17 -12.82 18.70
C GLU A 44 5.17 -11.68 18.97
N LEU A 45 5.73 -11.07 17.92
CA LEU A 45 6.64 -9.94 18.02
C LEU A 45 5.93 -8.59 18.22
N GLY A 46 4.60 -8.60 18.26
CA GLY A 46 3.74 -7.44 18.51
C GLY A 46 3.30 -6.69 17.26
N ILE A 47 3.57 -7.19 16.04
CA ILE A 47 3.06 -6.56 14.81
C ILE A 47 1.54 -6.71 14.77
N ASN A 48 0.83 -5.60 14.58
CA ASN A 48 -0.63 -5.59 14.57
C ASN A 48 -1.25 -5.01 13.28
N TYR A 49 -0.44 -4.64 12.28
CA TYR A 49 -0.92 -4.14 10.99
C TYR A 49 -0.41 -5.00 9.84
N PHE A 50 -1.32 -5.48 9.00
CA PHE A 50 -1.05 -6.36 7.87
C PHE A 50 -1.53 -5.70 6.57
N ASP A 51 -0.60 -5.41 5.67
CA ASP A 51 -0.87 -4.73 4.39
C ASP A 51 -0.87 -5.73 3.24
N THR A 52 -1.98 -5.82 2.50
CA THR A 52 -2.13 -6.65 1.30
C THR A 52 -2.72 -5.84 0.15
N ALA A 53 -3.06 -6.48 -0.97
CA ALA A 53 -3.75 -5.86 -2.09
C ALA A 53 -4.42 -6.91 -3.00
N SER A 54 -5.55 -6.53 -3.60
CA SER A 54 -6.22 -7.27 -4.68
C SER A 54 -5.31 -7.65 -5.84
N ARG A 55 -4.28 -6.85 -6.12
CA ARG A 55 -3.33 -7.08 -7.22
C ARG A 55 -2.21 -8.05 -6.89
N TYR A 56 -1.94 -8.34 -5.61
CA TYR A 56 -0.82 -9.19 -5.22
C TYR A 56 -1.13 -10.66 -5.51
N GLY A 57 -0.42 -11.23 -6.49
CA GLY A 57 -0.69 -12.58 -6.97
C GLY A 57 -2.09 -12.75 -7.52
N ALA A 58 -2.65 -11.73 -8.19
CA ALA A 58 -4.04 -11.73 -8.67
C ALA A 58 -5.07 -12.09 -7.58
N GLY A 59 -4.88 -11.54 -6.37
CA GLY A 59 -5.76 -11.73 -5.23
C GLY A 59 -5.35 -12.88 -4.30
N GLN A 60 -4.34 -13.68 -4.66
CA GLN A 60 -3.87 -14.80 -3.84
C GLN A 60 -3.38 -14.35 -2.46
N SER A 61 -2.77 -13.16 -2.37
CA SER A 61 -2.33 -12.61 -1.08
C SER A 61 -3.49 -12.36 -0.12
N GLU A 62 -4.61 -11.83 -0.61
CA GLU A 62 -5.83 -11.62 0.19
C GLU A 62 -6.45 -12.94 0.63
N ILE A 63 -6.53 -13.92 -0.27
CA ILE A 63 -7.06 -15.26 0.02
C ILE A 63 -6.25 -15.93 1.12
N ASN A 64 -4.92 -15.92 0.99
CA ASN A 64 -4.03 -16.56 1.95
C ASN A 64 -4.01 -15.82 3.29
N LEU A 65 -3.99 -14.48 3.28
CA LEU A 65 -4.05 -13.72 4.52
C LEU A 65 -5.37 -13.96 5.26
N GLY A 66 -6.50 -13.93 4.54
CA GLY A 66 -7.82 -14.23 5.11
C GLY A 66 -7.87 -15.61 5.77
N ARG A 67 -7.38 -16.65 5.07
CA ARG A 67 -7.28 -18.02 5.59
C ARG A 67 -6.45 -18.06 6.88
N VAL A 68 -5.25 -17.48 6.86
CA VAL A 68 -4.31 -17.53 7.99
C VAL A 68 -4.84 -16.77 9.21
N LEU A 69 -5.38 -15.57 9.01
CA LEU A 69 -5.96 -14.79 10.11
C LEU A 69 -7.14 -15.52 10.76
N LYS A 70 -7.97 -16.21 9.97
CA LYS A 70 -9.06 -17.05 10.49
C LYS A 70 -8.54 -18.25 11.27
N GLU A 71 -7.54 -18.95 10.74
CA GLU A 71 -6.90 -20.11 11.39
C GLU A 71 -6.28 -19.72 12.75
N LEU A 72 -5.66 -18.55 12.81
CA LEU A 72 -5.02 -18.02 14.02
C LEU A 72 -6.00 -17.30 14.96
N SER A 73 -7.27 -17.14 14.59
CA SER A 73 -8.24 -16.27 15.29
C SER A 73 -7.65 -14.88 15.60
N ALA A 74 -6.95 -14.31 14.61
CA ALA A 74 -6.14 -13.12 14.78
C ALA A 74 -7.01 -11.85 14.85
N ASP A 75 -6.80 -11.07 15.91
CA ASP A 75 -7.35 -9.72 16.07
C ASP A 75 -6.26 -8.69 15.74
N VAL A 76 -6.21 -8.29 14.48
CA VAL A 76 -5.19 -7.39 13.90
C VAL A 76 -5.83 -6.42 12.93
N TYR A 77 -5.17 -5.29 12.71
CA TYR A 77 -5.55 -4.32 11.70
C TYR A 77 -5.17 -4.82 10.30
N VAL A 78 -6.11 -4.74 9.36
CA VAL A 78 -5.91 -5.18 7.98
C VAL A 78 -6.08 -3.99 7.03
N GLY A 79 -5.05 -3.74 6.24
CA GLY A 79 -5.09 -2.84 5.10
C GLY A 79 -5.10 -3.62 3.79
N THR A 80 -6.00 -3.27 2.87
CA THR A 80 -5.92 -3.72 1.48
C THR A 80 -6.08 -2.56 0.49
N LYS A 81 -6.07 -2.86 -0.81
CA LYS A 81 -6.08 -1.87 -1.87
C LYS A 81 -7.11 -2.22 -2.94
N TYR A 82 -7.82 -1.22 -3.41
CA TYR A 82 -8.72 -1.32 -4.56
C TYR A 82 -8.06 -0.73 -5.80
N SER A 83 -8.55 -1.15 -6.95
CA SER A 83 -8.10 -0.68 -8.25
C SER A 83 -9.27 -0.71 -9.22
N LEU A 84 -9.29 0.25 -10.14
CA LEU A 84 -10.32 0.45 -11.14
C LEU A 84 -9.95 -0.17 -12.49
N GLY A 85 -8.86 -0.92 -12.57
CA GLY A 85 -8.38 -1.58 -13.80
C GLY A 85 -9.41 -2.40 -14.59
N GLU A 86 -10.47 -2.86 -13.93
CA GLU A 86 -11.55 -3.66 -14.50
C GLU A 86 -12.92 -2.96 -14.42
N ALA A 87 -12.96 -1.70 -13.98
CA ALA A 87 -14.19 -0.93 -13.83
C ALA A 87 -14.67 -0.38 -15.18
N ASP A 88 -15.98 -0.06 -15.24
CA ASP A 88 -16.54 0.77 -16.30
C ASP A 88 -15.99 2.21 -16.13
N PRO A 89 -15.33 2.80 -17.14
CA PRO A 89 -14.84 4.18 -17.06
C PRO A 89 -15.94 5.23 -16.81
N SER A 90 -17.21 4.89 -17.08
CA SER A 90 -18.36 5.76 -16.85
C SER A 90 -19.03 5.60 -15.48
N ASP A 91 -18.58 4.64 -14.66
CA ASP A 91 -19.07 4.40 -13.30
C ASP A 91 -17.89 4.04 -12.37
N LEU A 92 -17.08 5.06 -12.05
CA LEU A 92 -15.93 4.88 -11.17
C LEU A 92 -16.39 4.50 -9.77
N LYS A 93 -17.50 5.11 -9.30
CA LYS A 93 -18.10 4.82 -8.01
C LYS A 93 -18.45 3.33 -7.85
N GLY A 94 -19.19 2.76 -8.81
CA GLY A 94 -19.53 1.34 -8.85
C GLY A 94 -18.29 0.46 -8.93
N GLY A 95 -17.29 0.88 -9.71
CA GLY A 95 -15.98 0.22 -9.79
C GLY A 95 -15.27 0.09 -8.44
N VAL A 96 -15.24 1.17 -7.64
CA VAL A 96 -14.63 1.14 -6.29
C VAL A 96 -15.38 0.17 -5.39
N VAL A 97 -16.71 0.26 -5.32
CA VAL A 97 -17.54 -0.62 -4.47
C VAL A 97 -17.32 -2.08 -4.83
N ALA A 98 -17.36 -2.42 -6.13
CA ALA A 98 -17.15 -3.77 -6.61
C ALA A 98 -15.74 -4.30 -6.27
N SER A 99 -14.72 -3.46 -6.43
CA SER A 99 -13.31 -3.82 -6.14
C SER A 99 -13.09 -4.09 -4.64
N VAL A 100 -13.71 -3.29 -3.76
CA VAL A 100 -13.65 -3.48 -2.30
C VAL A 100 -14.44 -4.73 -1.88
N ASP A 101 -15.65 -4.93 -2.40
CA ASP A 101 -16.45 -6.12 -2.08
C ASP A 101 -15.77 -7.42 -2.50
N ALA A 102 -15.11 -7.43 -3.66
CA ALA A 102 -14.32 -8.56 -4.11
C ALA A 102 -13.12 -8.84 -3.16
N SER A 103 -12.50 -7.78 -2.64
CA SER A 103 -11.39 -7.88 -1.68
C SER A 103 -11.85 -8.45 -0.33
N LEU A 104 -12.97 -7.95 0.20
CA LEU A 104 -13.60 -8.47 1.42
C LEU A 104 -13.98 -9.95 1.28
N LYS A 105 -14.55 -10.34 0.14
CA LYS A 105 -14.86 -11.73 -0.17
C LYS A 105 -13.62 -12.62 -0.18
N ARG A 106 -12.51 -12.18 -0.80
CA ARG A 106 -11.24 -12.93 -0.81
C ARG A 106 -10.63 -13.05 0.59
N LEU A 107 -10.66 -11.97 1.37
CA LEU A 107 -10.21 -11.97 2.76
C LEU A 107 -11.11 -12.80 3.69
N GLY A 108 -12.35 -13.09 3.29
CA GLY A 108 -13.34 -13.73 4.15
C GLY A 108 -13.70 -12.84 5.35
N ARG A 109 -13.75 -11.52 5.15
CA ARG A 109 -14.03 -10.52 6.20
C ARG A 109 -15.20 -9.64 5.78
N GLU A 110 -15.95 -9.15 6.76
CA GLU A 110 -17.03 -8.19 6.53
C GLU A 110 -16.50 -6.76 6.41
N SER A 111 -15.33 -6.49 6.99
CA SER A 111 -14.70 -5.18 7.00
C SER A 111 -13.17 -5.23 7.05
N VAL A 112 -12.56 -4.10 6.66
CA VAL A 112 -11.13 -3.81 6.79
C VAL A 112 -10.91 -2.44 7.43
N ASP A 113 -9.79 -2.29 8.11
CA ASP A 113 -9.43 -1.06 8.82
C ASP A 113 -8.98 0.04 7.86
N LEU A 114 -8.27 -0.36 6.79
CA LEU A 114 -7.77 0.56 5.78
C LEU A 114 -8.03 0.03 4.37
N ILE A 115 -8.55 0.90 3.51
CA ILE A 115 -8.53 0.70 2.07
C ILE A 115 -7.68 1.78 1.38
N GLN A 116 -6.81 1.39 0.45
CA GLN A 116 -5.98 2.33 -0.29
C GLN A 116 -6.27 2.27 -1.79
N LEU A 117 -6.36 3.43 -2.45
CA LEU A 117 -6.33 3.51 -3.91
C LEU A 117 -4.98 3.02 -4.42
N HIS A 118 -4.97 1.97 -5.25
CA HIS A 118 -3.74 1.38 -5.80
C HIS A 118 -3.37 1.89 -7.20
N ASP A 119 -4.22 2.75 -7.76
CA ASP A 119 -4.07 3.32 -9.10
C ASP A 119 -3.27 4.61 -9.00
N ARG A 120 -2.53 4.94 -10.07
CA ARG A 120 -1.66 6.11 -10.07
C ARG A 120 -2.47 7.39 -10.23
N ILE A 121 -2.12 8.42 -9.48
CA ILE A 121 -2.67 9.75 -9.73
C ILE A 121 -2.03 10.33 -10.99
N ALA A 122 -2.84 10.84 -11.91
CA ALA A 122 -2.37 11.37 -13.18
C ALA A 122 -3.29 12.48 -13.71
N SER A 123 -2.80 13.23 -14.69
CA SER A 123 -3.56 14.33 -15.33
C SER A 123 -4.79 13.90 -16.12
N GLN A 124 -4.92 12.61 -16.45
CA GLN A 124 -6.07 12.05 -17.15
C GLN A 124 -6.44 10.68 -16.58
N THR A 125 -7.74 10.44 -16.48
CA THR A 125 -8.28 9.14 -16.09
C THR A 125 -8.26 8.19 -17.27
N ASP A 126 -7.60 7.06 -17.05
CA ASP A 126 -7.64 5.89 -17.92
C ASP A 126 -7.58 4.67 -17.01
N VAL A 127 -8.77 4.11 -16.75
CA VAL A 127 -8.92 2.96 -15.88
C VAL A 127 -8.10 1.76 -16.37
N LYS A 128 -7.91 1.57 -17.68
CA LYS A 128 -7.15 0.43 -18.22
C LYS A 128 -5.67 0.52 -17.87
N SER A 129 -5.10 1.71 -17.93
CA SER A 129 -3.73 1.98 -17.47
C SER A 129 -3.65 2.33 -15.98
N ARG A 130 -4.76 2.16 -15.24
CA ARG A 130 -4.88 2.38 -13.80
C ARG A 130 -4.45 3.78 -13.40
N ALA A 131 -4.86 4.76 -14.19
CA ALA A 131 -4.63 6.17 -13.97
C ALA A 131 -5.93 6.87 -13.60
N ILE A 132 -5.88 7.76 -12.62
CA ILE A 132 -7.04 8.51 -12.16
C ILE A 132 -6.68 9.95 -11.80
N THR A 133 -7.55 10.88 -12.14
CA THR A 133 -7.36 12.30 -11.82
C THR A 133 -7.66 12.63 -10.36
N VAL A 134 -7.09 13.74 -9.87
CA VAL A 134 -7.47 14.31 -8.57
C VAL A 134 -8.98 14.56 -8.48
N SER A 135 -9.57 15.11 -9.54
CA SER A 135 -11.01 15.38 -9.61
C SER A 135 -11.85 14.12 -9.37
N ASP A 136 -11.47 13.00 -9.99
CA ASP A 136 -12.21 11.74 -9.83
C ASP A 136 -11.98 11.12 -8.44
N VAL A 137 -10.77 11.28 -7.89
CA VAL A 137 -10.46 10.85 -6.51
C VAL A 137 -11.30 11.61 -5.49
N LEU A 138 -11.36 12.94 -5.59
CA LEU A 138 -12.13 13.79 -4.67
C LEU A 138 -13.64 13.75 -4.95
N GLY A 139 -14.04 13.31 -6.15
CA GLY A 139 -15.42 13.15 -6.59
C GLY A 139 -15.96 11.74 -6.37
N GLU A 140 -16.18 11.00 -7.46
CA GLU A 140 -16.86 9.71 -7.45
C GLU A 140 -16.19 8.65 -6.56
N VAL A 141 -14.87 8.61 -6.54
CA VAL A 141 -14.13 7.67 -5.70
C VAL A 141 -14.39 7.96 -4.23
N ASN A 142 -14.30 9.23 -3.80
CA ASN A 142 -14.61 9.58 -2.42
C ASN A 142 -16.06 9.27 -2.05
N GLN A 143 -17.03 9.53 -2.94
CA GLN A 143 -18.43 9.14 -2.73
C GLN A 143 -18.60 7.61 -2.55
N ALA A 144 -17.83 6.80 -3.27
CA ALA A 144 -17.83 5.35 -3.07
C ALA A 144 -17.28 4.96 -1.70
N ILE A 145 -16.19 5.60 -1.27
CA ILE A 145 -15.61 5.39 0.05
C ILE A 145 -16.61 5.76 1.15
N ASP A 146 -17.34 6.86 1.02
CA ASP A 146 -18.38 7.26 1.99
C ASP A 146 -19.49 6.21 2.09
N VAL A 147 -19.93 5.65 0.95
CA VAL A 147 -20.89 4.54 0.92
C VAL A 147 -20.33 3.33 1.67
N LEU A 148 -19.09 2.92 1.39
CA LEU A 148 -18.46 1.77 2.04
C LEU A 148 -18.26 1.97 3.55
N LYS A 149 -17.91 3.19 3.99
CA LYS A 149 -17.85 3.58 5.41
C LYS A 149 -19.23 3.50 6.06
N SER A 150 -20.27 4.02 5.41
CA SER A 150 -21.65 3.96 5.92
C SER A 150 -22.19 2.53 6.06
N GLN A 151 -21.69 1.60 5.23
CA GLN A 151 -21.99 0.18 5.29
C GLN A 151 -21.14 -0.58 6.33
N GLY A 152 -20.22 0.09 7.02
CA GLY A 152 -19.31 -0.54 7.99
C GLY A 152 -18.22 -1.41 7.36
N LYS A 153 -18.06 -1.40 6.04
CA LYS A 153 -17.11 -2.23 5.30
C LYS A 153 -15.67 -1.73 5.37
N VAL A 154 -15.50 -0.43 5.56
CA VAL A 154 -14.19 0.24 5.60
C VAL A 154 -14.18 1.25 6.73
N ARG A 155 -13.14 1.25 7.56
CA ARG A 155 -12.97 2.24 8.63
C ARG A 155 -12.26 3.52 8.16
N SER A 156 -11.19 3.39 7.39
CA SER A 156 -10.39 4.51 6.90
C SER A 156 -9.94 4.29 5.45
N CYS A 157 -9.63 5.37 4.75
CA CYS A 157 -9.16 5.32 3.36
C CYS A 157 -7.79 5.97 3.19
N GLY A 158 -7.10 5.64 2.11
CA GLY A 158 -5.83 6.22 1.73
C GLY A 158 -5.53 6.02 0.26
N LEU A 159 -4.28 6.30 -0.12
CA LEU A 159 -3.77 6.06 -1.47
C LEU A 159 -2.34 5.56 -1.44
N THR A 160 -1.98 4.75 -2.44
CA THR A 160 -0.58 4.60 -2.81
C THR A 160 -0.17 5.89 -3.49
N GLY A 161 0.74 6.66 -2.87
CA GLY A 161 1.31 7.91 -3.38
C GLY A 161 2.21 7.66 -4.59
N VAL A 162 1.62 7.11 -5.64
CA VAL A 162 2.22 6.76 -6.91
C VAL A 162 1.52 7.58 -7.98
N GLY A 163 2.27 8.25 -8.84
CA GLY A 163 1.70 9.19 -9.79
C GLY A 163 2.45 10.51 -9.79
N ASP A 164 1.79 11.56 -10.25
CA ASP A 164 2.32 12.93 -10.19
C ASP A 164 2.42 13.40 -8.72
N PRO A 165 3.60 13.83 -8.24
CA PRO A 165 3.79 14.23 -6.85
C PRO A 165 2.91 15.41 -6.41
N MET A 166 2.67 16.39 -7.29
CA MET A 166 1.85 17.55 -6.95
C MET A 166 0.39 17.17 -6.84
N ASP A 167 -0.10 16.36 -7.77
CA ASP A 167 -1.47 15.83 -7.71
C ASP A 167 -1.70 14.97 -6.46
N ILE A 168 -0.70 14.15 -6.06
CA ILE A 168 -0.75 13.37 -4.81
C ILE A 168 -0.83 14.29 -3.60
N GLN A 169 -0.01 15.34 -3.56
CA GLN A 169 -0.03 16.32 -2.48
C GLN A 169 -1.36 17.05 -2.40
N GLU A 170 -1.99 17.38 -3.53
CA GLU A 170 -3.33 17.97 -3.56
C GLU A 170 -4.37 17.04 -2.92
N VAL A 171 -4.36 15.75 -3.27
CA VAL A 171 -5.25 14.76 -2.63
C VAL A 171 -5.02 14.67 -1.12
N VAL A 172 -3.76 14.65 -0.67
CA VAL A 172 -3.41 14.59 0.76
C VAL A 172 -3.82 15.87 1.50
N ALA A 173 -3.61 17.03 0.88
CA ALA A 173 -3.98 18.33 1.44
C ALA A 173 -5.50 18.55 1.51
N SER A 174 -6.28 17.84 0.71
CA SER A 174 -7.75 17.95 0.70
C SER A 174 -8.43 17.51 2.00
N GLY A 175 -7.76 16.72 2.83
CA GLY A 175 -8.34 16.12 4.04
C GLY A 175 -9.26 14.92 3.79
N THR A 176 -9.39 14.48 2.54
CA THR A 176 -10.27 13.37 2.13
C THR A 176 -9.71 11.99 2.50
N VAL A 177 -8.39 11.86 2.55
CA VAL A 177 -7.69 10.61 2.84
C VAL A 177 -7.12 10.60 4.26
N ASN A 178 -7.09 9.43 4.88
CA ASN A 178 -6.56 9.25 6.24
C ASN A 178 -5.12 8.73 6.25
N SER A 179 -4.65 8.21 5.12
CA SER A 179 -3.27 7.73 4.99
C SER A 179 -2.73 7.85 3.57
N VAL A 180 -1.40 7.85 3.46
CA VAL A 180 -0.68 7.75 2.20
C VAL A 180 0.49 6.77 2.33
N GLN A 181 0.66 5.94 1.31
CA GLN A 181 1.81 5.07 1.19
C GLN A 181 2.85 5.72 0.27
N THR A 182 4.09 5.87 0.73
CA THR A 182 5.17 6.54 -0.03
C THR A 182 6.47 5.75 0.00
N VAL A 183 7.33 5.95 -0.99
CA VAL A 183 8.67 5.36 -1.01
C VAL A 183 9.61 6.23 -0.20
N TYR A 184 10.28 5.60 0.76
CA TYR A 184 11.37 6.23 1.50
C TYR A 184 12.37 5.16 1.92
N ASN A 185 13.63 5.36 1.53
CA ASN A 185 14.76 4.51 1.90
C ASN A 185 16.07 5.28 1.67
N LEU A 186 17.21 4.63 1.93
CA LEU A 186 18.53 5.26 1.79
C LEU A 186 18.90 5.63 0.35
N VAL A 187 18.31 4.97 -0.66
CA VAL A 187 18.56 5.28 -2.07
C VAL A 187 17.65 6.42 -2.54
N ASN A 188 16.38 6.42 -2.12
CA ASN A 188 15.42 7.48 -2.42
C ASN A 188 14.84 8.07 -1.11
N PRO A 189 15.42 9.16 -0.60
CA PRO A 189 14.95 9.84 0.61
C PRO A 189 13.93 10.95 0.32
N SER A 190 13.57 11.19 -0.94
CA SER A 190 12.86 12.41 -1.38
C SER A 190 11.47 12.63 -0.78
N ALA A 191 10.85 11.59 -0.21
CA ALA A 191 9.59 11.74 0.50
C ALA A 191 9.74 12.44 1.86
N GLY A 192 10.92 12.47 2.46
CA GLY A 192 11.16 13.08 3.79
C GLY A 192 12.48 13.84 3.90
N ALA A 193 13.12 14.15 2.77
CA ALA A 193 14.30 15.00 2.68
C ALA A 193 14.32 15.66 1.30
N GLU A 194 15.02 16.79 1.19
CA GLU A 194 15.22 17.44 -0.11
C GLU A 194 16.00 16.51 -1.05
N ALA A 195 15.51 16.37 -2.28
CA ALA A 195 16.21 15.60 -3.31
C ALA A 195 17.54 16.28 -3.66
N PRO A 196 18.67 15.54 -3.72
CA PRO A 196 19.95 16.14 -4.05
C PRO A 196 19.97 16.68 -5.49
N PRO A 197 20.82 17.68 -5.82
CA PRO A 197 20.97 18.16 -7.19
C PRO A 197 21.28 17.02 -8.18
N GLY A 198 20.53 16.97 -9.28
CA GLY A 198 20.70 15.92 -10.30
C GLY A 198 20.02 14.60 -9.96
N PHE A 199 19.06 14.59 -9.01
CA PHE A 199 18.26 13.42 -8.68
C PHE A 199 17.55 12.85 -9.91
N ASP A 200 17.87 11.61 -10.27
CA ASP A 200 17.42 10.93 -11.49
C ASP A 200 16.33 9.88 -11.22
N MET A 201 15.68 9.97 -10.05
CA MET A 201 14.68 9.04 -9.56
C MET A 201 13.36 9.77 -9.31
N PRO A 202 12.24 9.05 -9.15
CA PRO A 202 10.98 9.68 -8.78
C PRO A 202 11.14 10.51 -7.50
N ASP A 203 10.84 11.80 -7.60
CA ASP A 203 10.83 12.72 -6.48
C ASP A 203 9.46 12.71 -5.81
N TYR A 204 9.41 12.37 -4.53
CA TYR A 204 8.17 12.34 -3.74
C TYR A 204 7.90 13.67 -3.01
N ALA A 205 8.70 14.70 -3.28
CA ALA A 205 8.46 16.10 -2.95
C ALA A 205 8.15 16.38 -1.46
N GLY A 206 8.78 15.66 -0.53
CA GLY A 206 8.54 15.88 0.91
C GLY A 206 7.15 15.43 1.40
N LEU A 207 6.53 14.46 0.72
CA LEU A 207 5.18 13.96 1.04
C LEU A 207 4.99 13.53 2.50
N ILE A 208 6.03 13.07 3.19
CA ILE A 208 5.98 12.70 4.62
C ILE A 208 5.69 13.93 5.48
N ASP A 209 6.34 15.06 5.19
CA ASP A 209 6.20 16.29 5.97
C ASP A 209 4.79 16.88 5.78
N LEU A 210 4.29 16.90 4.54
CA LEU A 210 2.91 17.31 4.26
C LEU A 210 1.91 16.39 4.96
N ALA A 211 2.10 15.07 4.90
CA ALA A 211 1.22 14.13 5.57
C ALA A 211 1.20 14.35 7.09
N ALA A 212 2.37 14.62 7.70
CA ALA A 212 2.46 14.96 9.11
C ALA A 212 1.71 16.26 9.45
N GLU A 213 1.86 17.32 8.64
CA GLU A 213 1.14 18.59 8.81
C GLU A 213 -0.39 18.40 8.76
N LYS A 214 -0.88 17.52 7.88
CA LYS A 214 -2.31 17.24 7.70
C LYS A 214 -2.86 16.13 8.60
N GLU A 215 -2.06 15.62 9.53
CA GLU A 215 -2.38 14.44 10.37
C GLU A 215 -2.79 13.20 9.55
N VAL A 216 -2.24 13.04 8.34
CA VAL A 216 -2.41 11.87 7.48
C VAL A 216 -1.37 10.82 7.85
N GLY A 217 -1.81 9.57 8.06
CA GLY A 217 -0.92 8.47 8.42
C GLY A 217 0.02 8.09 7.27
N VAL A 218 1.30 7.86 7.56
CA VAL A 218 2.29 7.46 6.54
C VAL A 218 2.62 5.99 6.65
N LEU A 219 2.52 5.26 5.54
CA LEU A 219 3.08 3.93 5.37
C LEU A 219 4.29 4.01 4.44
N VAL A 220 5.49 3.87 4.98
CA VAL A 220 6.70 3.80 4.14
C VAL A 220 6.80 2.42 3.50
N ILE A 221 6.95 2.39 2.17
CA ILE A 221 7.26 1.19 1.41
C ILE A 221 8.64 1.28 0.78
N ARG A 222 9.10 0.12 0.28
CA ARG A 222 10.43 -0.02 -0.33
C ARG A 222 11.57 0.37 0.62
N VAL A 223 11.38 0.20 1.94
CA VAL A 223 12.40 0.50 2.96
C VAL A 223 13.75 -0.15 2.65
N LEU A 224 13.74 -1.34 2.04
CA LEU A 224 14.95 -2.08 1.66
C LEU A 224 15.28 -2.01 0.15
N ALA A 225 14.71 -1.06 -0.60
CA ALA A 225 14.91 -0.88 -2.05
C ALA A 225 14.83 -2.22 -2.82
N ALA A 226 13.71 -2.92 -2.64
CA ALA A 226 13.45 -4.25 -3.24
C ALA A 226 14.46 -5.36 -2.89
N GLY A 227 15.33 -5.16 -1.89
CA GLY A 227 16.40 -6.08 -1.51
C GLY A 227 17.79 -5.45 -1.58
N ALA A 228 17.95 -4.34 -2.30
CA ALA A 228 19.26 -3.74 -2.54
C ALA A 228 19.99 -3.27 -1.28
N LEU A 229 19.23 -2.89 -0.25
CA LEU A 229 19.78 -2.45 1.04
C LEU A 229 19.93 -3.60 2.07
N THR A 230 19.88 -4.86 1.63
CA THR A 230 20.04 -6.02 2.54
C THR A 230 21.48 -6.52 2.66
N GLY A 231 22.41 -5.98 1.86
CA GLY A 231 23.80 -6.43 1.81
C GLY A 231 24.05 -7.69 0.97
N THR A 232 23.00 -8.28 0.39
CA THR A 232 23.12 -9.42 -0.54
C THR A 232 22.14 -9.27 -1.72
N PRO A 233 22.54 -9.63 -2.96
CA PRO A 233 21.61 -9.71 -4.08
C PRO A 233 20.78 -11.01 -4.05
N GLU A 234 21.13 -11.96 -3.16
CA GLU A 234 20.46 -13.25 -3.07
C GLU A 234 18.99 -13.08 -2.66
N ARG A 235 18.11 -13.74 -3.40
CA ARG A 235 16.67 -13.74 -3.13
C ARG A 235 16.24 -15.12 -2.65
N HIS A 236 15.39 -15.13 -1.64
CA HIS A 236 14.73 -16.35 -1.20
C HIS A 236 13.87 -16.94 -2.34
N PRO A 237 13.77 -18.27 -2.51
CA PRO A 237 12.99 -18.89 -3.59
C PRO A 237 11.51 -18.47 -3.69
N VAL A 238 10.93 -18.02 -2.59
CA VAL A 238 9.54 -17.51 -2.53
C VAL A 238 9.43 -16.06 -3.03
N ALA A 239 10.50 -15.27 -2.92
CA ALA A 239 10.54 -13.92 -3.43
C ALA A 239 10.48 -13.92 -4.96
N VAL A 240 10.01 -12.83 -5.57
CA VAL A 240 10.08 -12.73 -7.04
C VAL A 240 11.55 -12.74 -7.48
N PRO A 241 11.91 -13.48 -8.55
CA PRO A 241 13.30 -13.56 -9.01
C PRO A 241 13.85 -12.21 -9.47
N THR A 242 13.00 -11.40 -10.10
CA THR A 242 13.32 -10.06 -10.58
C THR A 242 12.26 -9.08 -10.09
N VAL A 243 12.68 -7.87 -9.74
CA VAL A 243 11.79 -6.79 -9.36
C VAL A 243 11.93 -5.71 -10.41
N ALA A 244 10.83 -5.34 -11.05
CA ALA A 244 10.80 -4.17 -11.91
C ALA A 244 11.24 -2.93 -11.11
N PRO A 245 11.71 -1.86 -11.77
CA PRO A 245 12.02 -0.61 -11.09
C PRO A 245 10.76 -0.08 -10.41
N ILE A 246 10.79 0.10 -9.09
CA ILE A 246 9.61 0.59 -8.35
C ILE A 246 10.03 1.64 -7.33
N GLY A 247 10.04 2.89 -7.79
CA GLY A 247 10.04 4.09 -6.95
C GLY A 247 11.38 4.44 -6.29
N SER A 248 12.37 3.55 -6.29
CA SER A 248 13.69 3.81 -5.70
C SER A 248 14.82 3.99 -6.70
N GLY A 249 14.64 3.66 -7.98
CA GLY A 249 15.65 3.75 -9.04
C GLY A 249 15.09 3.37 -10.41
N ARG A 250 15.91 3.50 -11.46
CA ARG A 250 15.54 3.14 -12.85
C ARG A 250 15.55 1.63 -13.11
N ASP A 251 16.31 0.88 -12.32
CA ASP A 251 16.36 -0.58 -12.31
C ASP A 251 16.98 -1.07 -10.98
N TYR A 252 16.84 -2.37 -10.73
CA TYR A 252 17.35 -2.99 -9.51
C TYR A 252 18.88 -2.95 -9.40
N ASP A 253 19.61 -2.96 -10.52
CA ASP A 253 21.07 -2.95 -10.52
C ASP A 253 21.61 -1.58 -10.07
N GLN A 254 20.93 -0.49 -10.44
CA GLN A 254 21.24 0.85 -9.94
C GLN A 254 20.94 0.97 -8.44
N ASP A 255 19.83 0.41 -7.96
CA ASP A 255 19.54 0.36 -6.52
C ASP A 255 20.64 -0.41 -5.77
N MET A 256 21.09 -1.56 -6.30
CA MET A 256 22.18 -2.35 -5.74
C MET A 256 23.51 -1.60 -5.74
N ALA A 257 23.82 -0.84 -6.79
CA ALA A 257 25.05 -0.06 -6.88
C ALA A 257 25.07 1.10 -5.87
N ARG A 258 23.91 1.74 -5.63
CA ARG A 258 23.75 2.84 -4.67
C ARG A 258 23.63 2.38 -3.22
N GLY A 259 23.22 1.13 -3.00
CA GLY A 259 23.10 0.54 -1.66
C GLY A 259 24.41 -0.01 -1.07
N ARG A 260 25.52 0.06 -1.79
CA ARG A 260 26.87 -0.36 -1.37
C ARG A 260 27.69 0.85 -0.95
#